data_AF-A0A8B8MB64-F1
#
_entry.id   AF-A0A8B8MB64-F1
#
_cell.length_a   1.000
_cell.length_b   1.000
_cell.length_c   1.000
_cell.angle_alpha   90.00
_cell.angle_beta   90.00
_cell.angle_gamma   90.00
#
_symmetry.space_group_name_H-M   'P 1'
#
loop_
_entity.id
_entity.type
_entity.pdbx_description
1 polymer ?
#
loop_
_entity_poly.entity_id
_entity_poly.type
_entity_poly.pdbx_seq_one_letter_code
_entity_poly.pdbx_strand_id
1 'polypeptide(L)'
;MKIVGYNDRYVFAVPKAEGTDYRASKLKPLFGPELKGISCTQSGGPGFIIDGHSVSWANWVFHVGFDVQFGPIISLASIYDLQKQKYRRVLYRGFISELHVPYQDPTEEWYYTTYFDCGEYGFGKTMSSLQPFTDCPANAAFLDAYYATSDGTPVKIANAFCIFEKYAGDIMWRHTETAIPDEVITEVRSDVSLVVRTVSTVSNYDYVIDWEFKPSGSIKLGVGLTGILGMKAGKYTNTDQVKEDIYGTLLADNTIGVYHDHFLTYHLDLDIDGEANSFVKSNLETVRVKEHTIPRKSYWKVVSETAKTEADARINLGFKASELVVVNPNKRTKQGNKIGYRLLPGSVVHPLLLTDDYPQIRAAFTNYNVWVTPYNKSEQRVAGSYVDRSRGDDTLAVCCLREREIETKDIVLWYTLGFHHVPSQEDFPVMPTLSGGYQFL
;
A
#
# COMPACT_ATOMS: atom_id res chain seq x y z
N MET A 1 4.03 26.64 25.19
CA MET A 1 5.16 25.87 24.64
C MET A 1 6.33 25.98 25.60
N LYS A 2 6.60 24.96 26.43
CA LYS A 2 7.72 24.95 27.41
C LYS A 2 8.26 23.53 27.60
N ILE A 3 9.54 23.40 27.92
CA ILE A 3 10.15 22.12 28.33
C ILE A 3 9.56 21.73 29.70
N VAL A 4 9.09 20.50 29.84
CA VAL A 4 8.50 19.96 31.09
C VAL A 4 9.35 18.87 31.73
N GLY A 5 10.38 18.38 31.03
CA GLY A 5 11.37 17.43 31.53
C GLY A 5 12.62 17.49 30.64
N TYR A 6 13.79 17.31 31.26
CA TYR A 6 15.08 17.23 30.58
C TYR A 6 15.99 16.32 31.40
N ASN A 7 16.62 15.35 30.75
CA ASN A 7 17.57 14.45 31.36
C ASN A 7 18.67 14.13 30.36
N ASP A 8 19.92 14.47 30.69
CA ASP A 8 21.08 14.14 29.87
C ASP A 8 21.67 12.82 30.38
N ARG A 9 21.47 11.75 29.60
CA ARG A 9 21.70 10.36 30.05
C ARG A 9 23.00 9.75 29.53
N TYR A 10 23.40 10.09 28.31
CA TYR A 10 24.53 9.48 27.63
C TYR A 10 25.30 10.48 26.79
N VAL A 11 26.62 10.30 26.75
CA VAL A 11 27.52 11.02 25.86
C VAL A 11 28.04 10.04 24.81
N PHE A 12 27.51 10.14 23.59
CA PHE A 12 28.00 9.41 22.44
C PHE A 12 28.76 10.32 21.48
N ALA A 13 29.67 9.73 20.72
CA ALA A 13 30.23 10.42 19.56
C ALA A 13 29.10 10.67 18.55
N VAL A 14 28.98 11.91 18.09
CA VAL A 14 28.09 12.25 16.97
C VAL A 14 28.70 11.65 15.69
N PRO A 15 27.92 10.89 14.90
CA PRO A 15 28.38 10.40 13.60
C PRO A 15 29.00 11.50 12.74
N LYS A 16 30.07 11.16 12.02
CA LYS A 16 30.73 12.11 11.12
C LYS A 16 29.78 12.45 9.94
N ALA A 17 29.85 13.69 9.46
CA ALA A 17 29.10 14.13 8.28
C ALA A 17 29.74 13.70 6.94
N GLU A 18 30.90 13.06 6.97
CA GLU A 18 31.58 12.59 5.76
C GLU A 18 30.80 11.42 5.14
N GLY A 19 30.53 11.49 3.84
CA GLY A 19 29.81 10.45 3.11
C GLY A 19 28.29 10.45 3.31
N THR A 20 27.70 11.48 3.94
CA THR A 20 26.26 11.50 4.25
C THR A 20 25.41 12.41 3.36
N ASP A 21 26.02 13.26 2.53
CA ASP A 21 25.28 14.19 1.65
C ASP A 21 24.83 13.47 0.38
N TYR A 22 23.53 13.45 0.10
CA TYR A 22 22.96 12.80 -1.08
C TYR A 22 22.78 13.74 -2.28
N ARG A 23 23.03 15.05 -2.10
CA ARG A 23 22.80 16.03 -3.16
C ARG A 23 23.94 15.99 -4.15
N ALA A 24 23.64 15.75 -5.42
CA ALA A 24 24.63 15.72 -6.49
C ALA A 24 25.54 16.97 -6.52
N SER A 25 25.00 18.14 -6.17
CA SER A 25 25.76 19.41 -6.10
C SER A 25 26.77 19.51 -4.95
N LYS A 26 26.74 18.57 -4.00
CA LYS A 26 27.63 18.50 -2.83
C LYS A 26 28.61 17.32 -2.92
N LEU A 27 28.35 16.38 -3.82
CA LEU A 27 29.19 15.22 -4.04
C LEU A 27 30.38 15.56 -4.95
N LYS A 28 31.48 14.82 -4.76
CA LYS A 28 32.67 14.90 -5.62
C LYS A 28 32.68 13.69 -6.56
N PRO A 29 33.20 13.84 -7.80
CA PRO A 29 33.44 12.70 -8.69
C PRO A 29 34.26 11.58 -8.02
N LEU A 30 34.11 10.31 -8.40
CA LEU A 30 33.48 9.82 -9.64
C LEU A 30 31.99 9.46 -9.46
N PHE A 31 31.18 9.78 -10.47
CA PHE A 31 29.77 9.34 -10.55
C PHE A 31 29.65 8.17 -11.54
N GLY A 32 28.78 7.21 -11.24
CA GLY A 32 28.48 6.12 -12.16
C GLY A 32 27.51 5.08 -11.57
N PRO A 33 27.04 4.12 -12.38
CA PRO A 33 27.25 4.02 -13.83
C PRO A 33 26.48 5.11 -14.62
N GLU A 34 27.01 5.51 -15.78
CA GLU A 34 26.29 6.42 -16.68
C GLU A 34 25.06 5.72 -17.27
N LEU A 35 23.90 6.38 -17.19
CA LEU A 35 22.66 5.92 -17.79
C LEU A 35 22.40 6.69 -19.09
N LYS A 36 22.11 5.97 -20.18
CA LYS A 36 21.73 6.61 -21.44
C LYS A 36 20.32 7.19 -21.31
N GLY A 37 20.16 8.45 -21.68
CA GLY A 37 18.85 9.10 -21.70
C GLY A 37 17.87 8.38 -22.63
N ILE A 38 16.61 8.30 -22.18
CA ILE A 38 15.48 7.74 -22.96
C ILE A 38 14.44 8.85 -23.11
N SER A 39 13.86 8.98 -24.31
CA SER A 39 12.73 9.86 -24.58
C SER A 39 11.57 9.04 -25.13
N CYS A 40 10.41 9.13 -24.49
CA CYS A 40 9.16 8.54 -24.95
C CYS A 40 8.20 9.68 -25.30
N THR A 41 7.55 9.61 -26.46
CA THR A 41 6.62 10.64 -26.93
C THR A 41 5.29 10.03 -27.34
N GLN A 42 4.19 10.69 -26.98
CA GLN A 42 2.84 10.31 -27.37
C GLN A 42 2.33 11.27 -28.44
N SER A 43 2.44 10.87 -29.71
CA SER A 43 2.10 11.75 -30.85
C SER A 43 0.64 12.19 -30.89
N GLY A 44 -0.27 11.39 -30.33
CA GLY A 44 -1.70 11.73 -30.18
C GLY A 44 -2.06 12.46 -28.89
N GLY A 45 -1.08 12.83 -28.06
CA GLY A 45 -1.32 13.28 -26.68
C GLY A 45 -1.61 12.12 -25.72
N PRO A 46 -1.90 12.42 -24.44
CA PRO A 46 -2.26 11.40 -23.45
C PRO A 46 -3.58 10.73 -23.79
N GLY A 47 -3.69 9.42 -23.52
CA GLY A 47 -4.92 8.63 -23.70
C GLY A 47 -5.98 8.85 -22.61
N PHE A 48 -5.76 9.80 -21.71
CA PHE A 48 -6.66 10.14 -20.62
C PHE A 48 -7.11 11.60 -20.70
N ILE A 49 -8.31 11.87 -20.18
CA ILE A 49 -8.89 13.21 -20.04
C ILE A 49 -9.11 13.45 -18.55
N ILE A 50 -8.75 14.65 -18.09
CA ILE A 50 -9.02 15.13 -16.74
C ILE A 50 -9.99 16.31 -16.85
N ASP A 51 -11.19 16.16 -16.29
CA ASP A 51 -12.19 17.21 -16.14
C ASP A 51 -12.36 17.54 -14.65
N GLY A 52 -11.78 18.66 -14.21
CA GLY A 52 -11.61 18.97 -12.80
C GLY A 52 -10.76 17.90 -12.10
N HIS A 53 -11.43 16.99 -11.38
CA HIS A 53 -10.81 15.86 -10.68
C HIS A 53 -11.33 14.50 -11.18
N SER A 54 -12.19 14.50 -12.20
CA SER A 54 -12.70 13.30 -12.85
C SER A 54 -11.76 12.88 -13.97
N VAL A 55 -11.31 11.62 -13.91
CA VAL A 55 -10.38 11.03 -14.88
C VAL A 55 -11.14 10.01 -15.72
N SER A 56 -11.01 10.14 -17.04
CA SER A 56 -11.50 9.17 -18.02
C SER A 56 -10.32 8.64 -18.81
N TRP A 57 -10.13 7.32 -18.82
CA TRP A 57 -9.01 6.69 -19.52
C TRP A 57 -9.38 5.29 -19.97
N ALA A 58 -9.11 4.96 -21.24
CA ALA A 58 -9.48 3.69 -21.84
C ALA A 58 -10.95 3.32 -21.53
N ASN A 59 -11.18 2.29 -20.72
CA ASN A 59 -12.49 1.85 -20.26
C ASN A 59 -12.80 2.25 -18.80
N TRP A 60 -11.95 3.04 -18.14
CA TRP A 60 -12.14 3.49 -16.76
C TRP A 60 -12.65 4.92 -16.67
N VAL A 61 -13.48 5.15 -15.66
CA VAL A 61 -13.80 6.47 -15.12
C VAL A 61 -13.67 6.44 -13.60
N PHE A 62 -13.06 7.47 -13.01
CA PHE A 62 -12.91 7.60 -11.56
C PHE A 62 -12.66 9.07 -11.17
N HIS A 63 -12.65 9.35 -9.87
CA HIS A 63 -12.36 10.66 -9.30
C HIS A 63 -11.10 10.60 -8.43
N VAL A 64 -10.19 11.56 -8.61
CA VAL A 64 -8.99 11.75 -7.77
C VAL A 64 -9.30 12.81 -6.72
N GLY A 65 -9.40 12.40 -5.46
CA GLY A 65 -9.60 13.26 -4.31
C GLY A 65 -8.33 13.45 -3.47
N PHE A 66 -8.37 14.47 -2.63
CA PHE A 66 -7.35 14.80 -1.65
C PHE A 66 -8.00 15.00 -0.29
N ASP A 67 -7.38 14.49 0.76
CA ASP A 67 -7.70 14.79 2.15
C ASP A 67 -6.42 15.07 2.94
N VAL A 68 -6.45 16.02 3.86
CA VAL A 68 -5.27 16.44 4.63
C VAL A 68 -4.72 15.33 5.53
N GLN A 69 -5.59 14.45 6.02
CA GLN A 69 -5.23 13.32 6.89
C GLN A 69 -4.85 12.09 6.06
N PHE A 70 -5.63 11.74 5.05
CA PHE A 70 -5.45 10.48 4.29
C PHE A 70 -4.58 10.62 3.03
N GLY A 71 -4.37 11.84 2.54
CA GLY A 71 -3.68 12.09 1.27
C GLY A 71 -4.54 11.70 0.05
N PRO A 72 -4.03 10.83 -0.84
CA PRO A 72 -4.72 10.49 -2.08
C PRO A 72 -5.97 9.63 -1.83
N ILE A 73 -7.08 9.99 -2.46
CA ILE A 73 -8.32 9.22 -2.43
C ILE A 73 -8.76 8.92 -3.86
N ILE A 74 -8.95 7.65 -4.21
CA ILE A 74 -9.65 7.26 -5.43
C ILE A 74 -11.13 7.08 -5.10
N SER A 75 -12.03 7.60 -5.93
CA SER A 75 -13.47 7.42 -5.75
C SER A 75 -14.20 7.11 -7.04
N LEU A 76 -15.36 6.46 -6.92
CA LEU A 76 -16.29 6.17 -8.02
C LEU A 76 -15.67 5.42 -9.21
N ALA A 77 -14.66 4.59 -8.96
CA ALA A 77 -13.99 3.85 -10.02
C ALA A 77 -14.93 2.83 -10.64
N SER A 78 -15.19 3.03 -11.94
CA SER A 78 -16.10 2.23 -12.74
C SER A 78 -15.46 1.89 -14.07
N ILE A 79 -15.67 0.65 -14.51
CA ILE A 79 -15.16 0.14 -15.79
C ILE A 79 -16.28 -0.06 -16.80
N TYR A 80 -16.06 0.35 -18.04
CA TYR A 80 -16.97 0.15 -19.16
C TYR A 80 -16.87 -1.28 -19.66
N ASP A 81 -17.96 -2.02 -19.51
CA ASP A 81 -18.10 -3.37 -20.04
C ASP A 81 -18.64 -3.28 -21.47
N LEU A 82 -17.77 -3.50 -22.45
CA LEU A 82 -18.11 -3.41 -23.88
C LEU A 82 -19.19 -4.43 -24.28
N GLN A 83 -19.27 -5.59 -23.63
CA GLN A 83 -20.31 -6.57 -23.97
C GLN A 83 -21.67 -6.18 -23.38
N LYS A 84 -21.68 -5.50 -22.24
CA LYS A 84 -22.89 -5.02 -21.58
C LYS A 84 -23.28 -3.59 -21.94
N GLN A 85 -22.42 -2.86 -22.64
CA GLN A 85 -22.61 -1.47 -23.05
C GLN A 85 -22.99 -0.55 -21.88
N LYS A 86 -22.29 -0.71 -20.74
CA LYS A 86 -22.50 0.11 -19.55
C LYS A 86 -21.25 0.17 -18.67
N TYR A 87 -21.13 1.26 -17.91
CA TYR A 87 -20.20 1.32 -16.78
C TYR A 87 -20.68 0.44 -15.62
N ARG A 88 -19.73 -0.21 -14.96
CA ARG A 88 -19.96 -1.10 -13.82
C ARG A 88 -19.03 -0.66 -12.69
N ARG A 89 -19.62 -0.36 -11.54
CA ARG A 89 -18.90 0.11 -10.35
C ARG A 89 -18.01 -0.99 -9.80
N VAL A 90 -16.82 -0.61 -9.32
CA VAL A 90 -15.81 -1.51 -8.74
C VAL A 90 -15.40 -1.01 -7.36
N LEU A 91 -14.98 0.25 -7.25
CA LEU A 91 -14.49 0.85 -6.01
C LEU A 91 -15.18 2.19 -5.80
N TYR A 92 -15.99 2.30 -4.74
CA TYR A 92 -16.63 3.56 -4.38
C TYR A 92 -15.61 4.53 -3.78
N ARG A 93 -14.76 4.04 -2.87
CA ARG A 93 -13.72 4.85 -2.23
C ARG A 93 -12.54 4.01 -1.74
N GLY A 94 -11.33 4.41 -2.17
CA GLY A 94 -10.06 3.77 -1.80
C GLY A 94 -9.02 4.78 -1.32
N PHE A 95 -8.40 4.54 -0.17
CA PHE A 95 -7.32 5.38 0.40
C PHE A 95 -6.53 4.63 1.48
N ILE A 96 -5.39 5.17 1.88
CA ILE A 96 -4.65 4.69 3.07
C ILE A 96 -5.28 5.32 4.30
N SER A 97 -5.85 4.50 5.18
CA SER A 97 -6.52 4.95 6.40
C SER A 97 -5.50 5.32 7.49
N GLU A 98 -4.43 4.53 7.61
CA GLU A 98 -3.36 4.75 8.60
C GLU A 98 -2.05 4.05 8.19
N LEU A 99 -0.94 4.60 8.67
CA LEU A 99 0.34 3.92 8.73
C LEU A 99 0.73 3.66 10.19
N HIS A 100 1.44 2.57 10.47
CA HIS A 100 2.05 2.33 11.78
C HIS A 100 3.52 1.95 11.61
N VAL A 101 4.41 2.73 12.24
CA VAL A 101 5.87 2.58 12.13
C VAL A 101 6.50 2.34 13.52
N PRO A 102 6.38 1.13 14.09
CA PRO A 102 6.97 0.81 15.39
C PRO A 102 8.46 0.54 15.29
N TYR A 103 9.26 1.30 16.05
CA TYR A 103 10.68 1.01 16.26
C TYR A 103 10.87 -0.02 17.39
N GLN A 104 11.92 -0.83 17.27
CA GLN A 104 12.17 -2.00 18.12
C GLN A 104 13.27 -1.77 19.17
N ASP A 105 13.55 -0.51 19.51
CA ASP A 105 14.50 -0.17 20.58
C ASP A 105 13.73 0.20 21.87
N PRO A 106 13.75 -0.66 22.91
CA PRO A 106 12.99 -0.48 24.13
C PRO A 106 13.63 0.50 25.13
N THR A 107 14.78 1.10 24.80
CA THR A 107 15.45 2.07 25.68
C THR A 107 14.70 3.39 25.72
N GLU A 108 14.95 4.21 26.76
CA GLU A 108 14.26 5.49 26.94
C GLU A 108 14.55 6.50 25.79
N GLU A 109 15.53 6.24 24.92
CA GLU A 109 15.81 6.98 23.69
C GLU A 109 14.72 6.78 22.61
N TRP A 110 14.14 5.58 22.51
CA TRP A 110 13.33 5.16 21.35
C TRP A 110 12.02 4.45 21.67
N TYR A 111 11.77 3.98 22.90
CA TYR A 111 10.58 3.16 23.21
C TYR A 111 9.23 3.81 22.82
N TYR A 112 9.19 5.14 22.73
CA TYR A 112 7.99 5.91 22.38
C TYR A 112 7.83 6.13 20.87
N THR A 113 8.84 5.81 20.06
CA THR A 113 8.87 6.05 18.61
C THR A 113 8.07 4.97 17.88
N THR A 114 6.76 5.19 17.79
CA THR A 114 5.82 4.25 17.17
C THR A 114 4.78 5.02 16.33
N TYR A 115 5.24 5.64 15.25
CA TYR A 115 4.47 6.68 14.55
C TYR A 115 3.16 6.16 13.96
N PHE A 116 2.17 7.07 13.93
CA PHE A 116 0.94 6.92 13.18
C PHE A 116 0.83 8.05 12.15
N ASP A 117 1.42 7.85 10.97
CA ASP A 117 1.70 8.95 10.04
C ASP A 117 0.44 9.71 9.59
N CYS A 118 -0.68 9.02 9.33
CA CYS A 118 -1.93 9.69 8.98
C CYS A 118 -2.53 10.40 10.20
N GLY A 119 -2.69 9.69 11.31
CA GLY A 119 -3.40 10.17 12.49
C GLY A 119 -2.69 11.25 13.30
N GLU A 120 -1.35 11.23 13.35
CA GLU A 120 -0.53 12.16 14.15
C GLU A 120 -0.01 13.35 13.32
N TYR A 121 0.35 13.13 12.05
CA TYR A 121 1.03 14.15 11.23
C TYR A 121 0.18 14.65 10.04
N GLY A 122 -0.70 13.79 9.52
CA GLY A 122 -1.55 14.06 8.36
C GLY A 122 -0.83 13.74 7.06
N PHE A 123 -1.13 12.59 6.47
CA PHE A 123 -0.41 12.03 5.33
C PHE A 123 -0.54 12.89 4.05
N GLY A 124 -1.68 13.56 3.88
CA GLY A 124 -1.91 14.52 2.80
C GLY A 124 -1.21 15.86 3.04
N LYS A 125 -1.14 16.31 4.29
CA LYS A 125 -0.39 17.51 4.67
C LYS A 125 1.11 17.36 4.37
N THR A 126 1.63 16.14 4.49
CA THR A 126 3.03 15.80 4.23
C THR A 126 3.30 15.43 2.76
N MET A 127 2.33 15.62 1.85
CA MET A 127 2.58 15.41 0.41
C MET A 127 3.59 16.42 -0.13
N SER A 128 4.55 15.91 -0.89
CA SER A 128 5.62 16.68 -1.52
C SER A 128 5.20 17.18 -2.91
N SER A 129 5.75 18.32 -3.33
CA SER A 129 5.61 18.78 -4.71
C SER A 129 6.46 17.94 -5.65
N LEU A 130 5.81 17.14 -6.50
CA LEU A 130 6.49 16.19 -7.37
C LEU A 130 7.37 16.91 -8.40
N GLN A 131 8.60 16.42 -8.55
CA GLN A 131 9.59 16.93 -9.48
C GLN A 131 9.35 16.33 -10.87
N PRO A 132 8.99 17.16 -11.88
CA PRO A 132 8.78 16.66 -13.25
C PRO A 132 10.02 15.97 -13.81
N PHE A 133 9.81 14.96 -14.64
CA PHE A 133 10.83 14.12 -15.28
C PHE A 133 11.65 13.22 -14.34
N THR A 134 11.51 13.37 -13.02
CA THR A 134 12.20 12.54 -12.02
C THR A 134 11.20 11.69 -11.24
N ASP A 135 10.29 12.31 -10.51
CA ASP A 135 9.23 11.58 -9.77
C ASP A 135 8.16 11.06 -10.74
N CYS A 136 7.95 11.78 -11.83
CA CYS A 136 6.91 11.53 -12.83
C CYS A 136 7.48 11.63 -14.25
N PRO A 137 7.07 10.76 -15.18
CA PRO A 137 7.59 10.76 -16.55
C PRO A 137 7.13 11.98 -17.35
N ALA A 138 7.76 12.21 -18.50
CA ALA A 138 7.51 13.36 -19.36
C ALA A 138 6.07 13.48 -19.87
N ASN A 139 5.32 12.38 -19.91
CA ASN A 139 3.91 12.34 -20.32
C ASN A 139 2.92 12.54 -19.17
N ALA A 140 3.39 12.92 -17.98
CA ALA A 140 2.53 13.14 -16.83
C ALA A 140 1.76 14.47 -16.90
N ALA A 141 0.48 14.42 -16.55
CA ALA A 141 -0.30 15.59 -16.15
C ALA A 141 -0.23 15.74 -14.63
N PHE A 142 -0.29 16.98 -14.13
CA PHE A 142 -0.18 17.27 -12.71
C PHE A 142 -1.46 17.92 -12.17
N LEU A 143 -1.80 17.59 -10.92
CA LEU A 143 -2.86 18.26 -10.15
C LEU A 143 -2.28 18.83 -8.87
N ASP A 144 -2.72 20.04 -8.53
CA ASP A 144 -2.37 20.70 -7.27
C ASP A 144 -3.33 20.26 -6.16
N ALA A 145 -2.88 20.31 -4.91
CA ALA A 145 -3.72 20.13 -3.73
C ALA A 145 -3.66 21.36 -2.81
N TYR A 146 -4.65 21.49 -1.93
CA TYR A 146 -4.71 22.56 -0.95
C TYR A 146 -5.10 22.03 0.42
N TYR A 147 -4.43 22.51 1.45
CA TYR A 147 -4.81 22.28 2.86
C TYR A 147 -4.80 23.60 3.62
N ALA A 148 -5.28 23.61 4.86
CA ALA A 148 -5.27 24.79 5.71
C ALA A 148 -4.18 24.71 6.79
N THR A 149 -3.47 25.81 7.03
CA THR A 149 -2.63 25.99 8.24
C THR A 149 -3.49 26.03 9.51
N SER A 150 -2.84 26.05 10.68
CA SER A 150 -3.53 26.12 11.97
C SER A 150 -4.39 27.38 12.18
N ASP A 151 -4.15 28.45 11.42
CA ASP A 151 -4.95 29.69 11.43
C ASP A 151 -5.98 29.75 10.28
N GLY A 152 -6.10 28.68 9.48
CA GLY A 152 -7.06 28.57 8.38
C GLY A 152 -6.55 29.10 7.03
N THR A 153 -5.31 29.58 6.94
CA THR A 153 -4.73 30.05 5.68
C THR A 153 -4.54 28.89 4.69
N PRO A 154 -5.02 28.99 3.43
CA PRO A 154 -4.83 27.94 2.45
C PRO A 154 -3.36 27.84 2.00
N VAL A 155 -2.81 26.63 2.03
CA VAL A 155 -1.49 26.28 1.52
C VAL A 155 -1.65 25.44 0.27
N LYS A 156 -1.00 25.87 -0.81
CA LYS A 156 -0.92 25.12 -2.05
C LYS A 156 0.21 24.11 -2.00
N ILE A 157 -0.07 22.86 -2.34
CA ILE A 157 0.91 21.85 -2.72
C ILE A 157 0.90 21.78 -4.25
N ALA A 158 1.90 22.40 -4.88
CA ALA A 158 2.02 22.35 -6.34
C ALA A 158 2.39 20.93 -6.79
N ASN A 159 1.86 20.46 -7.92
CA ASN A 159 2.18 19.12 -8.46
C ASN A 159 1.99 18.00 -7.43
N ALA A 160 0.92 18.06 -6.63
CA ALA A 160 0.66 17.10 -5.56
C ALA A 160 0.37 15.70 -6.09
N PHE A 161 -0.24 15.61 -7.28
CA PHE A 161 -0.47 14.37 -8.00
C PHE A 161 0.18 14.45 -9.37
N CYS A 162 0.61 13.30 -9.89
CA CYS A 162 0.85 13.14 -11.30
C CYS A 162 0.10 11.93 -11.87
N ILE A 163 -0.43 12.09 -13.08
CA ILE A 163 -1.25 11.11 -13.78
C ILE A 163 -0.59 10.84 -15.12
N PHE A 164 -0.25 9.59 -15.42
CA PHE A 164 0.47 9.23 -16.63
C PHE A 164 0.14 7.82 -17.12
N GLU A 165 0.31 7.59 -18.41
CA GLU A 165 0.28 6.25 -18.97
C GLU A 165 1.66 5.60 -18.85
N LYS A 166 1.69 4.40 -18.26
CA LYS A 166 2.88 3.58 -18.13
C LYS A 166 2.96 2.59 -19.28
N TYR A 167 4.09 2.59 -19.96
CA TYR A 167 4.44 1.62 -20.98
C TYR A 167 5.88 1.14 -20.74
N ALA A 168 6.02 -0.03 -20.12
CA ALA A 168 7.32 -0.61 -19.76
C ALA A 168 7.68 -1.86 -20.60
N GLY A 169 6.92 -2.14 -21.66
CA GLY A 169 7.02 -3.39 -22.43
C GLY A 169 6.30 -4.58 -21.79
N ASP A 170 5.45 -4.32 -20.79
CA ASP A 170 4.57 -5.31 -20.18
C ASP A 170 3.60 -5.90 -21.23
N ILE A 171 3.26 -7.18 -21.06
CA ILE A 171 2.41 -7.93 -21.99
C ILE A 171 1.04 -8.13 -21.36
N MET A 172 -0.01 -7.65 -22.04
CA MET A 172 -1.39 -7.79 -21.56
C MET A 172 -1.83 -9.25 -21.68
N TRP A 173 -1.58 -9.85 -22.84
CA TRP A 173 -1.67 -11.29 -23.09
C TRP A 173 -0.92 -11.65 -24.36
N ARG A 174 -0.49 -12.91 -24.47
CA ARG A 174 0.15 -13.47 -25.66
C ARG A 174 -0.15 -14.94 -25.83
N HIS A 175 -0.13 -15.41 -27.05
CA HIS A 175 -0.17 -16.83 -27.37
C HIS A 175 0.60 -17.13 -28.65
N THR A 176 1.23 -18.31 -28.68
CA THR A 176 1.86 -18.88 -29.88
C THR A 176 1.38 -20.32 -29.98
N GLU A 177 0.54 -20.60 -30.97
CA GLU A 177 0.01 -21.93 -31.28
C GLU A 177 0.87 -22.57 -32.38
N THR A 178 1.30 -23.80 -32.12
CA THR A 178 2.20 -24.58 -33.00
C THR A 178 1.75 -26.03 -33.15
N ALA A 179 0.67 -26.44 -32.47
CA ALA A 179 0.14 -27.79 -32.50
C ALA A 179 -0.87 -28.01 -33.63
N ILE A 180 -1.35 -26.94 -34.27
CA ILE A 180 -2.15 -27.04 -35.50
C ILE A 180 -1.19 -27.42 -36.63
N PRO A 181 -1.36 -28.59 -37.27
CA PRO A 181 -0.46 -29.02 -38.35
C PRO A 181 -0.35 -27.95 -39.43
N ASP A 182 0.88 -27.71 -39.87
CA ASP A 182 1.23 -26.75 -40.93
C ASP A 182 0.88 -25.27 -40.65
N GLU A 183 0.50 -24.92 -39.42
CA GLU A 183 0.19 -23.54 -39.02
C GLU A 183 1.02 -23.08 -37.81
N VAL A 184 1.49 -21.83 -37.87
CA VAL A 184 2.07 -21.12 -36.72
C VAL A 184 1.28 -19.84 -36.52
N ILE A 185 0.50 -19.78 -35.45
CA ILE A 185 -0.35 -18.62 -35.13
C ILE A 185 0.27 -17.91 -33.92
N THR A 186 0.65 -16.65 -34.06
CA THR A 186 1.20 -15.85 -32.95
C THR A 186 0.44 -14.54 -32.82
N GLU A 187 0.02 -14.23 -31.60
CA GLU A 187 -0.65 -12.98 -31.25
C GLU A 187 -0.12 -12.46 -29.92
N VAL A 188 0.16 -11.15 -29.84
CA VAL A 188 0.67 -10.46 -28.66
C VAL A 188 -0.04 -9.12 -28.53
N ARG A 189 -0.45 -8.75 -27.32
CA ARG A 189 -0.98 -7.41 -27.01
C ARG A 189 -0.17 -6.77 -25.90
N SER A 190 0.22 -5.52 -26.11
CA SER A 190 0.91 -4.70 -25.13
C SER A 190 0.01 -4.30 -23.98
N ASP A 191 0.59 -4.17 -22.80
CA ASP A 191 -0.06 -3.67 -21.59
C ASP A 191 0.28 -2.18 -21.41
N VAL A 192 -0.75 -1.34 -21.45
CA VAL A 192 -0.66 0.08 -21.10
C VAL A 192 -1.56 0.26 -19.89
N SER A 193 -1.01 0.85 -18.84
CA SER A 193 -1.75 1.15 -17.62
C SER A 193 -1.73 2.64 -17.31
N LEU A 194 -2.73 3.12 -16.55
CA LEU A 194 -2.76 4.49 -16.06
C LEU A 194 -2.34 4.51 -14.60
N VAL A 195 -1.37 5.34 -14.26
CA VAL A 195 -0.87 5.51 -12.89
C VAL A 195 -1.28 6.89 -12.37
N VAL A 196 -1.85 6.92 -11.18
CA VAL A 196 -2.00 8.14 -10.35
C VAL A 196 -1.00 8.02 -9.21
N ARG A 197 0.00 8.91 -9.20
CA ARG A 197 1.10 8.92 -8.23
C ARG A 197 1.07 10.13 -7.33
N THR A 198 1.43 9.92 -6.07
CA THR A 198 1.80 10.96 -5.10
C THR A 198 3.01 10.51 -4.28
N VAL A 199 3.68 11.46 -3.62
CA VAL A 199 4.75 11.19 -2.65
C VAL A 199 4.43 11.92 -1.35
N SER A 200 4.45 11.21 -0.23
CA SER A 200 4.34 11.79 1.11
C SER A 200 5.63 11.61 1.89
N THR A 201 6.16 12.69 2.44
CA THR A 201 7.42 12.70 3.21
C THR A 201 7.12 12.96 4.69
N VAL A 202 7.21 11.93 5.51
CA VAL A 202 6.91 12.01 6.95
C VAL A 202 8.20 11.84 7.73
N SER A 203 8.65 12.92 8.36
CA SER A 203 9.95 12.98 9.01
C SER A 203 11.09 12.60 8.04
N ASN A 204 11.63 11.40 8.18
CA ASN A 204 12.78 10.88 7.45
C ASN A 204 12.40 9.92 6.31
N TYR A 205 11.14 9.47 6.23
CA TYR A 205 10.70 8.55 5.19
C TYR A 205 9.94 9.25 4.08
N ASP A 206 10.12 8.73 2.87
CA ASP A 206 9.39 9.11 1.67
C ASP A 206 8.58 7.90 1.19
N TYR A 207 7.27 8.09 1.03
CA TYR A 207 6.32 7.08 0.56
C TYR A 207 5.82 7.44 -0.83
N VAL A 208 6.24 6.69 -1.85
CA VAL A 208 5.72 6.81 -3.22
C VAL A 208 4.47 5.94 -3.35
N ILE A 209 3.30 6.56 -3.52
CA ILE A 209 2.01 5.85 -3.59
C ILE A 209 1.48 5.89 -5.02
N ASP A 210 1.24 4.70 -5.59
CA ASP A 210 0.73 4.52 -6.95
C ASP A 210 -0.63 3.80 -6.93
N TRP A 211 -1.63 4.39 -7.59
CA TRP A 211 -2.85 3.70 -8.03
C TRP A 211 -2.77 3.44 -9.52
N GLU A 212 -2.67 2.18 -9.91
CA GLU A 212 -2.51 1.75 -11.30
C GLU A 212 -3.77 1.04 -11.81
N PHE A 213 -4.39 1.57 -12.87
CA PHE A 213 -5.57 1.03 -13.52
C PHE A 213 -5.20 0.35 -14.84
N LYS A 214 -5.77 -0.84 -15.09
CA LYS A 214 -5.50 -1.62 -16.29
C LYS A 214 -6.75 -1.84 -17.12
N PRO A 215 -6.68 -1.90 -18.47
CA PRO A 215 -7.84 -2.13 -19.30
C PRO A 215 -8.43 -3.54 -19.11
N SER A 216 -7.63 -4.47 -18.57
CA SER A 216 -8.05 -5.81 -18.14
C SER A 216 -9.04 -5.82 -16.98
N GLY A 217 -9.28 -4.69 -16.32
CA GLY A 217 -10.09 -4.60 -15.10
C GLY A 217 -9.28 -4.56 -13.82
N SER A 218 -7.97 -4.79 -13.86
CA SER A 218 -7.19 -4.79 -12.63
C SER A 218 -6.95 -3.39 -12.07
N ILE A 219 -6.99 -3.29 -10.75
CA ILE A 219 -6.51 -2.14 -9.99
C ILE A 219 -5.31 -2.61 -9.17
N LYS A 220 -4.14 -2.05 -9.40
CA LYS A 220 -2.91 -2.34 -8.67
C LYS A 220 -2.59 -1.16 -7.77
N LEU A 221 -2.18 -1.45 -6.55
CA LEU A 221 -1.71 -0.45 -5.61
C LEU A 221 -0.24 -0.72 -5.32
N GLY A 222 0.59 0.28 -5.55
CA GLY A 222 2.03 0.25 -5.30
C GLY A 222 2.41 1.19 -4.16
N VAL A 223 3.36 0.76 -3.34
CA VAL A 223 4.07 1.61 -2.39
C VAL A 223 5.57 1.45 -2.59
N GLY A 224 6.27 2.57 -2.73
CA GLY A 224 7.73 2.64 -2.64
C GLY A 224 8.13 3.30 -1.33
N LEU A 225 9.05 2.69 -0.58
CA LEU A 225 9.68 3.25 0.61
C LEU A 225 11.08 3.72 0.23
N THR A 226 11.43 4.96 0.56
CA THR A 226 12.79 5.53 0.42
C THR A 226 13.01 6.58 1.52
N GLY A 227 14.02 7.43 1.39
CA GLY A 227 14.37 8.45 2.37
C GLY A 227 15.56 8.04 3.23
N ILE A 228 15.62 8.58 4.44
CA ILE A 228 16.73 8.44 5.39
C ILE A 228 16.27 7.52 6.53
N LEU A 229 17.15 6.63 7.00
CA LEU A 229 16.85 5.73 8.11
C LEU A 229 16.65 6.46 9.44
N GLY A 230 15.79 5.90 10.29
CA GLY A 230 15.78 6.22 11.73
C GLY A 230 17.05 5.67 12.39
N MET A 231 17.98 6.57 12.72
CA MET A 231 19.31 6.21 13.21
C MET A 231 19.56 6.70 14.64
N LYS A 232 20.26 5.88 15.43
CA LYS A 232 20.77 6.26 16.75
C LYS A 232 22.29 6.25 16.78
N ALA A 233 22.84 7.12 17.63
CA ALA A 233 24.28 7.13 17.88
C ALA A 233 24.68 5.90 18.70
N GLY A 234 25.82 5.30 18.36
CA GLY A 234 26.41 4.18 19.07
C GLY A 234 27.89 4.41 19.38
N LYS A 235 28.42 3.73 20.40
CA LYS A 235 29.85 3.78 20.76
C LYS A 235 30.74 2.93 19.84
N TYR A 236 30.16 2.20 18.89
CA TYR A 236 30.86 1.21 18.07
C TYR A 236 31.29 1.79 16.71
N THR A 237 32.45 1.34 16.23
CA THR A 237 32.98 1.59 14.88
C THR A 237 33.23 0.29 14.13
N ASN A 238 32.99 -0.86 14.76
CA ASN A 238 33.15 -2.17 14.14
C ASN A 238 32.21 -3.18 14.84
N THR A 239 31.68 -4.13 14.07
CA THR A 239 30.76 -5.17 14.56
C THR A 239 31.40 -6.06 15.63
N ASP A 240 32.72 -6.27 15.61
CA ASP A 240 33.43 -7.06 16.63
C ASP A 240 33.33 -6.45 18.04
N GLN A 241 33.04 -5.14 18.13
CA GLN A 241 32.85 -4.42 19.39
C GLN A 241 31.44 -4.60 19.97
N VAL A 242 30.49 -5.09 19.17
CA VAL A 242 29.11 -5.31 19.59
C VAL A 242 29.04 -6.63 20.38
N LYS A 243 28.69 -6.52 21.66
CA LYS A 243 28.61 -7.66 22.62
C LYS A 243 27.25 -7.77 23.31
N GLU A 244 26.32 -6.91 22.91
CA GLU A 244 24.97 -6.76 23.45
C GLU A 244 24.00 -6.55 22.30
N ASP A 245 22.70 -6.68 22.57
CA ASP A 245 21.70 -6.29 21.59
C ASP A 245 21.70 -4.77 21.45
N ILE A 246 21.88 -4.31 20.21
CA ILE A 246 21.89 -2.89 19.87
C ILE A 246 20.61 -2.46 19.18
N TYR A 247 19.61 -3.35 19.07
CA TYR A 247 18.27 -3.07 18.52
C TYR A 247 18.30 -2.55 17.09
N GLY A 248 19.32 -2.93 16.33
CA GLY A 248 19.57 -2.42 14.98
C GLY A 248 20.83 -2.97 14.34
N THR A 249 21.15 -2.43 13.17
CA THR A 249 22.37 -2.74 12.42
C THR A 249 23.38 -1.60 12.56
N LEU A 250 24.66 -1.90 12.82
CA LEU A 250 25.74 -0.90 12.71
C LEU A 250 26.02 -0.62 11.22
N LEU A 251 25.66 0.58 10.76
CA LEU A 251 25.72 0.98 9.34
C LEU A 251 27.04 1.65 8.96
N ALA A 252 27.55 2.46 9.87
CA ALA A 252 28.79 3.21 9.75
C ALA A 252 29.36 3.45 11.15
N ASP A 253 30.54 4.07 11.24
CA ASP A 253 31.10 4.53 12.50
C ASP A 253 30.05 5.27 13.32
N ASN A 254 29.81 4.77 14.53
CA ASN A 254 28.89 5.35 15.51
C ASN A 254 27.41 5.42 15.08
N THR A 255 27.01 4.74 14.01
CA THR A 255 25.68 4.90 13.40
C THR A 255 24.93 3.58 13.38
N ILE A 256 23.86 3.47 14.16
CA ILE A 256 23.01 2.28 14.23
C ILE A 256 21.67 2.60 13.56
N GLY A 257 21.30 1.87 12.51
CA GLY A 257 19.95 1.89 11.96
C GLY A 257 19.05 1.02 12.81
N VAL A 258 18.05 1.62 13.47
CA VAL A 258 17.19 0.92 14.42
C VAL A 258 16.20 0.04 13.66
N TYR A 259 15.98 -1.20 14.11
CA TYR A 259 14.97 -2.08 13.52
C TYR A 259 13.58 -1.46 13.67
N HIS A 260 12.75 -1.59 12.64
CA HIS A 260 11.39 -1.05 12.65
C HIS A 260 10.52 -1.73 11.59
N ASP A 261 9.21 -1.53 11.69
CA ASP A 261 8.25 -2.01 10.71
C ASP A 261 7.58 -0.85 9.99
N HIS A 262 7.00 -1.12 8.81
CA HIS A 262 6.05 -0.24 8.15
C HIS A 262 4.77 -1.01 7.86
N PHE A 263 3.66 -0.64 8.51
CA PHE A 263 2.33 -1.17 8.20
C PHE A 263 1.48 -0.08 7.54
N LEU A 264 0.86 -0.39 6.40
CA LEU A 264 -0.03 0.51 5.67
C LEU A 264 -1.40 -0.14 5.54
N THR A 265 -2.42 0.46 6.14
CA THR A 265 -3.78 -0.10 6.14
C THR A 265 -4.69 0.69 5.20
N TYR A 266 -5.19 0.01 4.18
CA TYR A 266 -6.05 0.59 3.15
C TYR A 266 -7.51 0.42 3.51
N HIS A 267 -8.30 1.48 3.33
CA HIS A 267 -9.77 1.44 3.31
C HIS A 267 -10.23 1.22 1.87
N LEU A 268 -10.94 0.13 1.60
CA LEU A 268 -11.33 -0.28 0.26
C LEU A 268 -12.83 -0.58 0.23
N ASP A 269 -13.60 0.45 -0.08
CA ASP A 269 -15.06 0.39 -0.23
C ASP A 269 -15.41 -0.14 -1.62
N LEU A 270 -15.51 -1.47 -1.71
CA LEU A 270 -15.71 -2.20 -2.95
C LEU A 270 -17.19 -2.36 -3.21
N ASP A 271 -17.63 -1.76 -4.31
CA ASP A 271 -19.03 -1.66 -4.72
C ASP A 271 -19.26 -2.47 -6.00
N ILE A 272 -18.97 -3.77 -5.95
CA ILE A 272 -18.87 -4.64 -7.12
C ILE A 272 -20.24 -4.73 -7.82
N ASP A 273 -20.40 -4.02 -8.94
CA ASP A 273 -21.67 -3.91 -9.69
C ASP A 273 -22.88 -3.55 -8.80
N GLY A 274 -22.64 -2.78 -7.72
CA GLY A 274 -23.61 -2.33 -6.71
C GLY A 274 -23.19 -2.63 -5.26
N GLU A 275 -23.92 -2.06 -4.29
CA GLU A 275 -23.60 -2.12 -2.84
C GLU A 275 -23.84 -3.46 -2.17
N ALA A 276 -24.80 -4.27 -2.63
CA ALA A 276 -25.09 -5.55 -1.97
C ALA A 276 -24.01 -6.59 -2.30
N ASN A 277 -22.97 -6.67 -1.47
CA ASN A 277 -21.78 -7.50 -1.67
C ASN A 277 -21.59 -8.50 -0.51
N SER A 278 -20.75 -9.52 -0.75
CA SER A 278 -20.38 -10.52 0.25
C SER A 278 -18.89 -10.81 0.12
N PHE A 279 -18.24 -11.08 1.24
CA PHE A 279 -16.86 -11.57 1.27
C PHE A 279 -16.82 -13.10 1.26
N VAL A 280 -16.05 -13.69 0.34
CA VAL A 280 -15.94 -15.14 0.13
C VAL A 280 -14.49 -15.58 0.26
N LYS A 281 -14.27 -16.57 1.11
CA LYS A 281 -13.01 -17.30 1.27
C LYS A 281 -13.07 -18.57 0.44
N SER A 282 -12.31 -18.64 -0.64
CA SER A 282 -12.21 -19.82 -1.50
C SER A 282 -10.98 -20.64 -1.11
N ASN A 283 -11.19 -21.59 -0.21
CA ASN A 283 -10.15 -22.43 0.38
C ASN A 283 -9.68 -23.51 -0.59
N LEU A 284 -8.36 -23.64 -0.79
CA LEU A 284 -7.78 -24.72 -1.60
C LEU A 284 -7.46 -25.92 -0.71
N GLU A 285 -8.19 -27.02 -0.89
CA GLU A 285 -8.09 -28.19 -0.02
C GLU A 285 -7.63 -29.43 -0.77
N THR A 286 -6.53 -30.03 -0.30
CA THR A 286 -6.03 -31.29 -0.83
C THR A 286 -6.95 -32.44 -0.44
N VAL A 287 -7.41 -33.19 -1.44
CA VAL A 287 -8.25 -34.37 -1.30
C VAL A 287 -7.46 -35.61 -1.68
N ARG A 288 -7.47 -36.61 -0.79
CA ARG A 288 -6.95 -37.94 -1.09
C ARG A 288 -7.98 -38.73 -1.90
N VAL A 289 -7.54 -39.29 -3.02
CA VAL A 289 -8.36 -40.21 -3.81
C VAL A 289 -8.51 -41.51 -3.03
N LYS A 290 -9.76 -41.91 -2.79
CA LYS A 290 -10.10 -43.14 -2.07
C LYS A 290 -10.31 -44.33 -3.01
N GLU A 291 -10.69 -44.07 -4.25
CA GLU A 291 -10.97 -45.10 -5.26
C GLU A 291 -9.67 -45.66 -5.84
N HIS A 292 -9.46 -46.96 -5.68
CA HIS A 292 -8.26 -47.65 -6.17
C HIS A 292 -8.18 -47.75 -7.70
N THR A 293 -9.28 -47.47 -8.41
CA THR A 293 -9.36 -47.46 -9.88
C THR A 293 -8.75 -46.19 -10.50
N ILE A 294 -8.61 -45.12 -9.72
CA ILE A 294 -8.03 -43.86 -10.19
C ILE A 294 -6.52 -43.90 -9.91
N PRO A 295 -5.64 -43.81 -10.93
CA PRO A 295 -4.19 -43.91 -10.74
C PRO A 295 -3.59 -42.78 -9.87
N ARG A 296 -4.24 -41.62 -9.85
CA ARG A 296 -3.83 -40.45 -9.06
C ARG A 296 -4.15 -40.67 -7.58
N LYS A 297 -3.20 -40.33 -6.69
CA LYS A 297 -3.37 -40.43 -5.23
C LYS A 297 -4.09 -39.23 -4.60
N SER A 298 -4.05 -38.07 -5.26
CA SER A 298 -4.64 -36.83 -4.74
C SER A 298 -4.97 -35.83 -5.84
N TYR A 299 -5.80 -34.87 -5.49
CA TYR A 299 -6.09 -33.63 -6.21
C TYR A 299 -6.41 -32.53 -5.19
N TRP A 300 -6.66 -31.29 -5.61
CA TRP A 300 -7.19 -30.25 -4.74
C TRP A 300 -8.55 -29.79 -5.26
N LYS A 301 -9.40 -29.28 -4.36
CA LYS A 301 -10.68 -28.67 -4.70
C LYS A 301 -10.79 -27.30 -4.04
N VAL A 302 -11.74 -26.51 -4.52
CA VAL A 302 -12.13 -25.26 -3.86
C VAL A 302 -13.29 -25.54 -2.92
N VAL A 303 -13.19 -25.08 -1.68
CA VAL A 303 -14.29 -25.02 -0.71
C VAL A 303 -14.53 -23.55 -0.38
N SER A 304 -15.63 -23.00 -0.87
CA SER A 304 -15.96 -21.59 -0.69
C SER A 304 -16.86 -21.38 0.52
N GLU A 305 -16.47 -20.44 1.38
CA GLU A 305 -17.20 -20.02 2.56
C GLU A 305 -17.52 -18.53 2.46
N THR A 306 -18.79 -18.16 2.61
CA THR A 306 -19.19 -16.74 2.70
C THR A 306 -19.11 -16.30 4.14
N ALA A 307 -18.35 -15.23 4.40
CA ALA A 307 -18.26 -14.63 5.73
C ALA A 307 -19.59 -13.95 6.06
N LYS A 308 -20.17 -14.28 7.22
CA LYS A 308 -21.49 -13.78 7.63
C LYS A 308 -21.37 -12.58 8.55
N THR A 309 -20.37 -12.59 9.41
CA THR A 309 -20.09 -11.53 10.39
C THR A 309 -18.68 -10.97 10.23
N GLU A 310 -18.41 -9.82 10.84
CA GLU A 310 -17.07 -9.23 10.93
C GLU A 310 -16.02 -10.21 11.50
N ALA A 311 -16.43 -11.10 12.41
CA ALA A 311 -15.55 -12.13 12.98
C ALA A 311 -15.05 -13.14 11.93
N ASP A 312 -15.93 -13.55 11.01
CA ASP A 312 -15.63 -14.53 9.97
C ASP A 312 -14.63 -14.00 8.91
N ALA A 313 -14.46 -12.68 8.86
CA ALA A 313 -13.70 -11.97 7.84
C ALA A 313 -12.38 -11.36 8.36
N ARG A 314 -11.92 -11.73 9.56
CA ARG A 314 -10.59 -11.39 10.06
C ARG A 314 -9.60 -12.44 9.58
N ILE A 315 -8.70 -12.09 8.65
CA ILE A 315 -7.83 -13.04 7.97
C ILE A 315 -6.36 -12.74 8.25
N ASN A 316 -5.66 -13.75 8.75
CA ASN A 316 -4.20 -13.81 8.69
C ASN A 316 -3.80 -14.60 7.44
N LEU A 317 -3.14 -13.90 6.51
CA LEU A 317 -2.65 -14.50 5.28
C LEU A 317 -1.49 -15.47 5.58
N GLY A 318 -1.21 -16.40 4.67
CA GLY A 318 -0.11 -17.38 4.82
C GLY A 318 -0.46 -18.64 5.61
N PHE A 319 -1.49 -18.63 6.47
CA PHE A 319 -1.88 -19.81 7.26
C PHE A 319 -2.68 -20.86 6.47
N LYS A 320 -3.48 -20.45 5.49
CA LYS A 320 -4.25 -21.33 4.60
C LYS A 320 -4.13 -20.83 3.16
N ALA A 321 -3.97 -21.76 2.21
CA ALA A 321 -4.04 -21.44 0.79
C ALA A 321 -5.49 -21.08 0.44
N SER A 322 -5.77 -19.82 0.15
CA SER A 322 -7.13 -19.32 -0.09
C SER A 322 -7.13 -18.13 -1.02
N GLU A 323 -8.15 -18.04 -1.87
CA GLU A 323 -8.46 -16.80 -2.58
C GLU A 323 -9.50 -16.01 -1.77
N LEU A 324 -9.26 -14.71 -1.62
CA LEU A 324 -10.16 -13.79 -0.93
C LEU A 324 -10.88 -12.93 -1.96
N VAL A 325 -12.21 -13.02 -2.01
CA VAL A 325 -13.01 -12.44 -3.09
C VAL A 325 -14.16 -11.63 -2.52
N VAL A 326 -14.33 -10.40 -2.99
CA VAL A 326 -15.58 -9.64 -2.80
C VAL A 326 -16.47 -9.90 -4.00
N VAL A 327 -17.68 -10.39 -3.77
CA VAL A 327 -18.63 -10.75 -4.82
C VAL A 327 -19.94 -10.02 -4.66
N ASN A 328 -20.63 -9.78 -5.77
CA ASN A 328 -22.04 -9.42 -5.76
C ASN A 328 -22.90 -10.69 -5.93
N PRO A 329 -23.57 -11.20 -4.88
CA PRO A 329 -24.35 -12.43 -4.97
C PRO A 329 -25.58 -12.29 -5.89
N ASN A 330 -26.03 -11.06 -6.16
CA ASN A 330 -27.21 -10.75 -6.97
C ASN A 330 -26.89 -10.60 -8.46
N LYS A 331 -25.61 -10.62 -8.84
CA LYS A 331 -25.16 -10.46 -10.23
C LYS A 331 -24.36 -11.68 -10.66
N ARG A 332 -24.75 -12.27 -11.79
CA ARG A 332 -24.13 -13.49 -12.31
C ARG A 332 -23.72 -13.36 -13.76
N THR A 333 -22.66 -14.08 -14.13
CA THR A 333 -22.29 -14.30 -15.53
C THR A 333 -23.33 -15.19 -16.22
N LYS A 334 -23.22 -15.34 -17.55
CA LYS A 334 -24.09 -16.25 -18.33
C LYS A 334 -24.04 -17.69 -17.81
N GLN A 335 -22.88 -18.14 -17.33
CA GLN A 335 -22.65 -19.47 -16.77
C GLN A 335 -23.11 -19.61 -15.32
N GLY A 336 -23.59 -18.54 -14.68
CA GLY A 336 -24.10 -18.56 -13.31
C GLY A 336 -23.07 -18.25 -12.22
N ASN A 337 -21.83 -17.91 -12.57
CA ASN A 337 -20.80 -17.51 -11.59
C ASN A 337 -21.13 -16.13 -11.02
N LYS A 338 -20.93 -15.93 -9.71
CA LYS A 338 -21.05 -14.61 -9.08
C LYS A 338 -19.98 -13.68 -9.65
N ILE A 339 -20.36 -12.43 -9.94
CA ILE A 339 -19.39 -11.39 -10.32
C ILE A 339 -18.62 -10.97 -9.07
N GLY A 340 -17.30 -10.82 -9.19
CA GLY A 340 -16.45 -10.46 -8.06
C GLY A 340 -15.10 -9.92 -8.48
N TYR A 341 -14.38 -9.39 -7.49
CA TYR A 341 -12.95 -9.04 -7.56
C TYR A 341 -12.21 -9.80 -6.47
N ARG A 342 -11.06 -10.37 -6.80
CA ARG A 342 -10.19 -11.07 -5.85
C ARG A 342 -9.01 -10.20 -5.42
N LEU A 343 -8.65 -10.29 -4.15
CA LEU A 343 -7.41 -9.72 -3.62
C LEU A 343 -6.24 -10.66 -3.93
N LEU A 344 -5.23 -10.14 -4.62
CA LEU A 344 -3.91 -10.72 -4.77
C LEU A 344 -2.97 -9.96 -3.84
N PRO A 345 -2.68 -10.50 -2.64
CA PRO A 345 -1.91 -9.77 -1.63
C PRO A 345 -0.45 -9.60 -2.05
N GLY A 346 0.17 -8.56 -1.50
CA GLY A 346 1.61 -8.34 -1.56
C GLY A 346 2.38 -9.20 -0.56
N SER A 347 3.51 -8.67 -0.07
CA SER A 347 4.25 -9.28 1.04
C SER A 347 3.33 -9.50 2.24
N VAL A 348 3.36 -10.72 2.78
CA VAL A 348 2.56 -11.11 3.96
C VAL A 348 3.44 -10.92 5.19
N VAL A 349 3.04 -9.96 6.03
CA VAL A 349 3.75 -9.55 7.25
C VAL A 349 2.74 -9.53 8.40
N HIS A 350 3.20 -9.87 9.61
CA HIS A 350 2.38 -9.90 10.83
C HIS A 350 3.05 -9.03 11.91
N PRO A 351 2.31 -8.44 12.86
CA PRO A 351 2.92 -7.69 13.95
C PRO A 351 3.83 -8.60 14.79
N LEU A 352 5.00 -8.06 15.16
CA LEU A 352 5.96 -8.73 16.05
C LEU A 352 5.88 -8.24 17.50
N LEU A 353 5.19 -7.13 17.73
CA LEU A 353 4.88 -6.65 19.07
C LEU A 353 3.86 -7.57 19.75
N LEU A 354 3.96 -7.67 21.08
CA LEU A 354 2.97 -8.39 21.86
C LEU A 354 1.61 -7.66 21.83
N THR A 355 0.53 -8.42 21.81
CA THR A 355 -0.83 -7.87 21.70
C THR A 355 -1.25 -7.00 22.89
N ASP A 356 -0.59 -7.14 24.04
CA ASP A 356 -0.81 -6.33 25.25
C ASP A 356 0.18 -5.16 25.39
N ASP A 357 1.07 -4.97 24.41
CA ASP A 357 1.94 -3.79 24.37
C ASP A 357 1.16 -2.54 23.95
N TYR A 358 1.49 -1.39 24.54
CA TYR A 358 0.76 -0.14 24.34
C TYR A 358 0.67 0.30 22.86
N PRO A 359 1.78 0.36 22.09
CA PRO A 359 1.71 0.64 20.66
C PRO A 359 0.85 -0.37 19.89
N GLN A 360 0.93 -1.67 20.22
CA GLN A 360 0.13 -2.70 19.53
C GLN A 360 -1.37 -2.60 19.87
N ILE A 361 -1.73 -2.20 21.10
CA ILE A 361 -3.12 -1.90 21.47
C ILE A 361 -3.65 -0.71 20.65
N ARG A 362 -2.85 0.36 20.50
CA ARG A 362 -3.19 1.52 19.65
C ARG A 362 -3.28 1.15 18.17
N ALA A 363 -2.42 0.23 17.72
CA ALA A 363 -2.35 -0.25 16.34
C ALA A 363 -3.06 -1.59 16.11
N ALA A 364 -4.06 -1.95 16.92
CA ALA A 364 -4.69 -3.27 16.88
C ALA A 364 -5.33 -3.64 15.51
N PHE A 365 -5.50 -2.66 14.61
CA PHE A 365 -5.86 -2.90 13.21
C PHE A 365 -4.82 -3.70 12.41
N THR A 366 -3.56 -3.78 12.86
CA THR A 366 -2.51 -4.61 12.24
C THR A 366 -2.58 -6.09 12.65
N ASN A 367 -3.41 -6.45 13.64
CA ASN A 367 -3.54 -7.82 14.14
C ASN A 367 -4.02 -8.84 13.09
N TYR A 368 -4.64 -8.37 12.01
CA TYR A 368 -5.01 -9.17 10.85
C TYR A 368 -4.64 -8.46 9.56
N ASN A 369 -4.29 -9.22 8.53
CA ASN A 369 -3.97 -8.66 7.21
C ASN A 369 -5.22 -8.17 6.48
N VAL A 370 -6.36 -8.85 6.67
CA VAL A 370 -7.63 -8.47 6.05
C VAL A 370 -8.71 -8.40 7.13
N TRP A 371 -9.52 -7.35 7.04
CA TRP A 371 -10.78 -7.21 7.77
C TRP A 371 -11.89 -6.89 6.78
N VAL A 372 -13.13 -7.22 7.12
CA VAL A 372 -14.30 -6.74 6.40
C VAL A 372 -15.34 -6.26 7.40
N THR A 373 -15.82 -5.03 7.22
CA THR A 373 -16.85 -4.41 8.05
C THR A 373 -18.03 -4.00 7.18
N PRO A 374 -19.25 -3.89 7.72
CA PRO A 374 -20.31 -3.17 7.04
C PRO A 374 -19.87 -1.71 6.84
N TYR A 375 -20.28 -1.10 5.74
CA TYR A 375 -20.03 0.31 5.52
C TYR A 375 -20.65 1.15 6.64
N ASN A 376 -19.85 2.08 7.17
CA ASN A 376 -20.31 3.11 8.07
C ASN A 376 -19.54 4.40 7.76
N LYS A 377 -20.29 5.46 7.46
CA LYS A 377 -19.73 6.78 7.10
C LYS A 377 -18.74 7.32 8.14
N SER A 378 -18.91 7.01 9.43
CA SER A 378 -17.99 7.47 10.49
C SER A 378 -16.74 6.62 10.65
N GLU A 379 -16.74 5.38 10.16
CA GLU A 379 -15.65 4.41 10.33
C GLU A 379 -14.68 4.50 9.14
N GLN A 380 -13.86 5.55 9.13
CA GLN A 380 -12.86 5.79 8.06
C GLN A 380 -11.41 5.67 8.55
N ARG A 381 -11.20 5.70 9.88
CA ARG A 381 -9.89 5.78 10.53
C ARG A 381 -9.66 4.51 11.34
N VAL A 382 -8.74 3.65 10.90
CA VAL A 382 -8.48 2.37 11.57
C VAL A 382 -7.85 2.50 12.96
N ALA A 383 -7.15 3.62 13.22
CA ALA A 383 -6.59 3.95 14.53
C ALA A 383 -7.53 4.79 15.43
N GLY A 384 -8.73 5.10 14.95
CA GLY A 384 -9.68 5.98 15.63
C GLY A 384 -9.57 7.45 15.24
N SER A 385 -10.46 8.26 15.81
CA SER A 385 -10.60 9.68 15.44
C SER A 385 -9.48 10.58 15.94
N TYR A 386 -8.87 10.22 17.07
CA TYR A 386 -7.79 10.97 17.72
C TYR A 386 -6.65 10.02 18.10
N VAL A 387 -5.54 10.08 17.36
CA VAL A 387 -4.48 9.07 17.44
C VAL A 387 -3.32 9.47 18.35
N ASP A 388 -2.97 10.77 18.39
CA ASP A 388 -1.97 11.28 19.34
C ASP A 388 -2.41 10.96 20.78
N ARG A 389 -1.55 10.25 21.51
CA ARG A 389 -1.81 9.75 22.88
C ARG A 389 -3.08 8.90 23.02
N SER A 390 -3.52 8.24 21.95
CA SER A 390 -4.65 7.32 21.99
C SER A 390 -4.41 6.14 22.93
N ARG A 391 -5.50 5.51 23.37
CA ARG A 391 -5.46 4.33 24.26
C ARG A 391 -5.93 3.05 23.57
N GLY A 392 -6.14 3.09 22.26
CA GLY A 392 -6.64 1.96 21.46
C GLY A 392 -8.13 1.67 21.64
N ASP A 393 -8.90 2.61 22.18
CA ASP A 393 -10.33 2.49 22.50
C ASP A 393 -11.28 2.82 21.34
N ASP A 394 -10.77 3.32 20.22
CA ASP A 394 -11.55 3.68 19.01
C ASP A 394 -10.98 3.03 17.72
N THR A 395 -10.27 1.91 17.83
CA THR A 395 -9.64 1.25 16.67
C THR A 395 -10.63 0.42 15.85
N LEU A 396 -10.21 0.01 14.64
CA LEU A 396 -10.94 -0.98 13.82
C LEU A 396 -11.19 -2.28 14.60
N ALA A 397 -10.23 -2.72 15.41
CA ALA A 397 -10.37 -3.90 16.25
C ALA A 397 -11.52 -3.74 17.27
N VAL A 398 -11.66 -2.56 17.88
CA VAL A 398 -12.78 -2.24 18.78
C VAL A 398 -14.10 -2.18 18.02
N CYS A 399 -14.12 -1.58 16.83
CA CYS A 399 -15.33 -1.51 15.99
C CYS A 399 -15.85 -2.92 15.64
N CYS A 400 -14.95 -3.85 15.32
CA CYS A 400 -15.27 -5.24 14.98
C CYS A 400 -15.76 -6.10 16.15
N LEU A 401 -15.69 -5.62 17.40
CA LEU A 401 -16.30 -6.31 18.56
C LEU A 401 -17.83 -6.33 18.51
N ARG A 402 -18.43 -5.51 17.64
CA ARG A 402 -19.88 -5.47 17.43
C ARG A 402 -20.40 -6.67 16.62
N GLU A 403 -19.50 -7.40 15.96
CA GLU A 403 -19.77 -8.61 15.18
C GLU A 403 -20.96 -8.47 14.23
N ARG A 404 -21.00 -7.34 13.53
CA ARG A 404 -22.11 -7.00 12.63
C ARG A 404 -22.16 -7.98 11.46
N GLU A 405 -23.35 -8.19 10.94
CA GLU A 405 -23.56 -8.97 9.71
C GLU A 405 -22.98 -8.23 8.49
N ILE A 406 -22.32 -8.97 7.60
CA ILE A 406 -21.66 -8.47 6.38
C ILE A 406 -22.10 -9.18 5.09
N GLU A 407 -22.91 -10.25 5.18
CA GLU A 407 -23.36 -10.97 3.99
C GLU A 407 -24.44 -10.21 3.23
N THR A 408 -24.22 -9.97 1.93
CA THR A 408 -25.16 -9.26 1.02
C THR A 408 -25.48 -7.85 1.50
N LYS A 409 -24.47 -7.12 1.96
CA LYS A 409 -24.56 -5.74 2.44
C LYS A 409 -23.50 -4.87 1.76
N ASP A 410 -23.64 -3.57 1.95
CA ASP A 410 -22.58 -2.60 1.69
C ASP A 410 -21.44 -2.86 2.70
N ILE A 411 -20.25 -3.17 2.18
CA ILE A 411 -19.11 -3.66 2.96
C ILE A 411 -17.81 -2.99 2.53
N VAL A 412 -16.94 -2.74 3.51
CA VAL A 412 -15.60 -2.20 3.33
C VAL A 412 -14.58 -3.27 3.64
N LEU A 413 -13.65 -3.50 2.72
CA LEU A 413 -12.48 -4.33 2.94
C LEU A 413 -11.34 -3.45 3.46
N TRP A 414 -10.67 -3.90 4.52
CA TRP A 414 -9.47 -3.28 5.05
C TRP A 414 -8.29 -4.20 4.81
N TYR A 415 -7.25 -3.70 4.16
CA TYR A 415 -6.06 -4.50 3.85
C TYR A 415 -4.81 -3.86 4.43
N THR A 416 -4.07 -4.62 5.23
CA THR A 416 -2.80 -4.21 5.82
C THR A 416 -1.65 -4.82 5.02
N LEU A 417 -0.92 -3.98 4.32
CA LEU A 417 0.38 -4.30 3.73
C LEU A 417 1.48 -3.99 4.76
N GLY A 418 2.54 -4.80 4.82
CA GLY A 418 3.60 -4.60 5.80
C GLY A 418 5.02 -4.87 5.28
N PHE A 419 6.00 -4.32 5.97
CA PHE A 419 7.44 -4.56 5.79
C PHE A 419 8.11 -4.63 7.16
N HIS A 420 8.89 -5.69 7.40
CA HIS A 420 9.88 -5.69 8.48
C HIS A 420 11.19 -5.15 7.91
N HIS A 421 11.70 -4.05 8.44
CA HIS A 421 12.93 -3.45 7.95
C HIS A 421 14.08 -3.75 8.92
N VAL A 422 14.99 -4.60 8.46
CA VAL A 422 16.32 -4.77 9.04
C VAL A 422 17.27 -3.89 8.22
N PRO A 423 17.67 -2.70 8.70
CA PRO A 423 18.48 -1.78 7.90
C PRO A 423 19.81 -2.42 7.49
N SER A 424 20.25 -2.15 6.27
CA SER A 424 21.56 -2.56 5.77
C SER A 424 22.41 -1.36 5.36
N GLN A 425 23.70 -1.58 5.07
CA GLN A 425 24.61 -0.48 4.70
C GLN A 425 24.21 0.18 3.37
N GLU A 426 23.58 -0.56 2.46
CA GLU A 426 23.03 -0.05 1.20
C GLU A 426 21.91 0.97 1.41
N ASP A 427 21.25 0.94 2.58
CA ASP A 427 20.21 1.90 2.92
C ASP A 427 20.79 3.25 3.41
N PHE A 428 22.11 3.34 3.60
CA PHE A 428 22.80 4.52 4.12
C PHE A 428 23.68 5.19 3.04
N PRO A 429 23.67 6.54 2.93
CA PRO A 429 22.97 7.51 3.78
C PRO A 429 21.53 7.79 3.36
N VAL A 430 21.11 7.32 2.18
CA VAL A 430 19.74 7.42 1.67
C VAL A 430 19.37 6.09 1.03
N MET A 431 18.19 5.59 1.38
CA MET A 431 17.75 4.25 1.04
C MET A 431 17.28 4.14 -0.42
N PRO A 432 17.80 3.20 -1.21
CA PRO A 432 17.20 2.85 -2.50
C PRO A 432 15.74 2.43 -2.34
N THR A 433 14.89 2.74 -3.32
CA THR A 433 13.45 2.50 -3.15
C THR A 433 13.12 1.01 -2.99
N LEU A 434 12.59 0.63 -1.82
CA LEU A 434 11.98 -0.68 -1.60
C LEU A 434 10.52 -0.63 -2.05
N SER A 435 10.16 -1.41 -3.06
CA SER A 435 8.82 -1.42 -3.64
C SER A 435 8.00 -2.63 -3.20
N GLY A 436 6.74 -2.41 -2.84
CA GLY A 436 5.74 -3.44 -2.62
C GLY A 436 4.39 -3.00 -3.17
N GLY A 437 3.38 -3.85 -3.00
CA GLY A 437 2.05 -3.56 -3.53
C GLY A 437 1.17 -4.80 -3.60
N TYR A 438 -0.07 -4.61 -4.02
CA TYR A 438 -1.07 -5.65 -4.16
C TYR A 438 -2.00 -5.34 -5.33
N GLN A 439 -2.84 -6.30 -5.70
CA GLN A 439 -3.72 -6.16 -6.86
C GLN A 439 -5.13 -6.67 -6.58
N PHE A 440 -6.12 -5.96 -7.10
CA PHE A 440 -7.46 -6.47 -7.33
C PHE A 440 -7.63 -6.91 -8.78
N LEU A 441 -8.20 -8.09 -8.99
CA LEU A 441 -8.51 -8.66 -10.31
C LEU A 441 -9.95 -9.18 -10.39
#